data_AF-A0A835L5P9-F1
#
_entry.id   AF-A0A835L5P9-F1
#
_cell.length_a   1.000
_cell.length_b   1.000
_cell.length_c   1.000
_cell.angle_alpha   90.00
_cell.angle_beta   90.00
_cell.angle_gamma   90.00
#
_symmetry.space_group_name_H-M   'P 1'
#
loop_
_entity.id
_entity.type
_entity.pdbx_description
1 polymer ?
#
loop_
_entity_poly.entity_id
_entity_poly.type
_entity_poly.pdbx_seq_one_letter_code
_entity_poly.pdbx_strand_id
1 'polypeptide(L)'
;MFDANTRLCLADVIHIVADWLHPFNKRETYNSKFTKSNGNVVRVPMMAQRGNFNYFSNEKFQALDMLYVGGDLSFLTILPKNTRDLKEIVERLNDPIYFGKVVASLKPTEVEINLPKFQMKTRIDLKDLLIKDGVTAVFHPNMGLEGILENRGPVFVSDAIQVAYIIVDEIHTEAGASTDVQSLGLEAVPDN
;
A
#
# COMPACT_ATOMS: atom_id res chain seq x y z
N MET A 1 17.19 -15.12 -3.70
CA MET A 1 18.60 -14.97 -4.13
C MET A 1 18.84 -16.11 -5.10
N PHE A 2 19.22 -15.81 -6.34
CA PHE A 2 19.17 -16.76 -7.44
C PHE A 2 20.29 -17.80 -7.37
N ASP A 3 20.01 -19.03 -7.83
CA ASP A 3 20.97 -20.13 -7.91
C ASP A 3 20.98 -20.76 -9.31
N ALA A 4 21.86 -21.74 -9.54
CA ALA A 4 21.97 -22.44 -10.83
C ALA A 4 20.70 -23.24 -11.23
N ASN A 5 19.75 -23.43 -10.29
CA ASN A 5 18.51 -24.16 -10.51
C ASN A 5 17.30 -23.25 -10.73
N THR A 6 17.46 -21.93 -10.56
CA THR A 6 16.43 -20.94 -10.84
C THR A 6 16.05 -21.01 -12.33
N ARG A 7 14.75 -21.02 -12.63
CA ARG A 7 14.19 -21.12 -14.00
C ARG A 7 13.48 -19.85 -14.44
N LEU A 8 12.55 -19.36 -13.62
CA LEU A 8 11.77 -18.16 -13.87
C LEU A 8 11.50 -17.45 -12.54
N CYS A 9 11.57 -16.12 -12.52
CA CYS A 9 11.20 -15.34 -11.37
C CYS A 9 10.14 -14.30 -11.76
N LEU A 10 9.08 -14.23 -10.97
CA LEU A 10 8.08 -13.17 -11.09
C LEU A 10 8.47 -12.05 -10.12
N ALA A 11 8.64 -10.84 -10.63
CA ALA A 11 8.92 -9.68 -9.82
C ALA A 11 7.92 -8.57 -10.18
N ASP A 12 7.23 -8.05 -9.18
CA ASP A 12 6.35 -6.90 -9.30
C ASP A 12 6.83 -5.76 -8.38
N VAL A 13 6.77 -4.53 -8.88
CA VAL A 13 7.12 -3.33 -8.10
C VAL A 13 6.00 -2.31 -8.23
N ILE A 14 5.34 -2.03 -7.11
CA ILE A 14 4.25 -1.04 -7.03
C ILE A 14 4.82 0.31 -6.59
N HIS A 15 4.60 1.30 -7.46
CA HIS A 15 4.98 2.70 -7.25
C HIS A 15 3.80 3.63 -7.57
N ILE A 16 3.18 4.23 -6.54
CA ILE A 16 2.09 5.21 -6.66
C ILE A 16 2.64 6.63 -6.47
N VAL A 17 2.51 7.49 -7.49
CA VAL A 17 2.72 8.93 -7.35
C VAL A 17 1.42 9.64 -7.66
N ALA A 18 0.90 10.37 -6.68
CA ALA A 18 -0.35 11.09 -6.81
C ALA A 18 -0.34 12.34 -5.92
N ASP A 19 -0.61 13.49 -6.53
CA ASP A 19 -0.70 14.77 -5.83
C ASP A 19 -2.07 14.91 -5.16
N TRP A 20 -2.10 15.43 -3.93
CA TRP A 20 -3.38 15.70 -3.26
C TRP A 20 -4.20 16.71 -4.06
N LEU A 21 -5.51 16.48 -4.19
CA LEU A 21 -6.41 17.49 -4.74
C LEU A 21 -6.38 18.77 -3.88
N HIS A 22 -6.26 18.57 -2.56
CA HIS A 22 -6.12 19.62 -1.56
C HIS A 22 -4.87 19.36 -0.71
N PRO A 23 -3.71 19.90 -1.10
CA PRO A 23 -2.44 19.66 -0.40
C PRO A 23 -2.41 20.32 0.98
N PHE A 24 -1.62 19.72 1.88
CA PHE A 24 -1.37 20.28 3.20
C PHE A 24 -0.39 21.47 3.09
N ASN A 25 -0.52 22.44 3.99
CA ASN A 25 0.46 23.52 4.09
C ASN A 25 1.63 23.08 4.97
N LYS A 26 2.84 23.04 4.42
CA LYS A 26 4.08 22.66 5.14
C LYS A 26 4.33 23.48 6.41
N ARG A 27 3.81 24.71 6.49
CA ARG A 27 3.94 25.56 7.70
C ARG A 27 3.04 25.12 8.85
N GLU A 28 1.97 24.37 8.54
CA GLU A 28 1.05 23.80 9.53
C GLU A 28 1.52 22.42 10.02
N THR A 29 2.59 21.86 9.47
CA THR A 29 3.17 20.60 9.96
C THR A 29 3.90 20.83 11.28
N TYR A 30 3.56 20.04 12.30
CA TYR A 30 4.15 20.15 13.63
C TYR A 30 4.53 18.80 14.23
N ASN A 31 5.45 18.78 15.19
CA ASN A 31 5.86 17.54 15.85
C ASN A 31 4.82 17.09 16.89
N SER A 32 4.14 15.97 16.62
CA SER A 32 3.11 15.40 17.49
C SER A 32 3.45 13.99 17.96
N LYS A 33 2.74 13.51 18.98
CA LYS A 33 2.87 12.13 19.48
C LYS A 33 2.10 11.16 18.59
N PHE A 34 2.66 9.99 18.34
CA PHE A 34 2.00 8.87 17.67
C PHE A 34 2.18 7.59 18.48
N THR A 35 1.08 6.92 18.78
CA THR A 35 1.07 5.67 19.54
C THR A 35 1.15 4.48 18.59
N LYS A 36 2.25 3.73 18.64
CA LYS A 36 2.45 2.53 17.83
C LYS A 36 1.55 1.39 18.31
N SER A 37 1.38 0.37 17.47
CA SER A 37 0.59 -0.84 17.78
C SER A 37 1.07 -1.58 19.04
N ASN A 38 2.36 -1.51 19.34
CA ASN A 38 2.94 -2.08 20.58
C ASN A 38 2.80 -1.16 21.81
N GLY A 39 2.03 -0.08 21.72
CA GLY A 39 1.80 0.89 22.80
C GLY A 39 2.91 1.94 22.98
N ASN A 40 4.05 1.79 22.31
CA ASN A 40 5.14 2.77 22.40
C ASN A 40 4.76 4.08 21.70
N VAL A 41 5.04 5.20 22.35
CA VAL A 41 4.78 6.54 21.82
C VAL A 41 6.06 7.10 21.19
N VAL A 42 5.97 7.57 19.96
CA VAL A 42 7.04 8.27 19.23
C VAL A 42 6.58 9.68 18.88
N ARG A 43 7.51 10.57 18.51
CA ARG A 43 7.19 11.86 17.91
C ARG A 43 7.34 11.78 16.39
N VAL A 44 6.36 12.32 15.66
CA VAL A 44 6.33 12.33 14.19
C VAL A 44 5.94 13.72 13.68
N PRO A 45 6.38 14.10 12.48
CA PRO A 45 5.81 15.25 11.77
C PRO A 45 4.34 14.96 11.45
N MET A 46 3.44 15.76 12.00
CA MET A 46 2.00 15.67 11.83
C MET A 46 1.56 16.80 10.92
N MET A 47 1.08 16.46 9.73
CA MET A 47 0.50 17.42 8.79
C MET A 47 -0.91 17.77 9.26
N ALA A 48 -1.31 19.03 9.11
CA ALA A 48 -2.62 19.50 9.51
C ALA A 48 -3.30 20.31 8.40
N GLN A 49 -4.60 20.09 8.24
CA GLN A 49 -5.46 20.94 7.44
C GLN A 49 -6.92 20.84 7.89
N ARG A 50 -7.74 21.82 7.52
CA ARG A 50 -9.19 21.81 7.71
C ARG A 50 -9.87 22.06 6.38
N GLY A 51 -10.91 21.30 6.08
CA GLY A 51 -11.66 21.44 4.84
C GLY A 51 -12.83 20.47 4.75
N ASN A 52 -13.53 20.49 3.61
CA ASN A 52 -14.60 19.54 3.32
C ASN A 52 -14.00 18.28 2.68
N PHE A 53 -14.21 17.14 3.33
CA PHE A 53 -13.75 15.83 2.85
C PHE A 53 -14.86 14.79 2.97
N ASN A 54 -14.70 13.69 2.24
CA ASN A 54 -15.56 12.53 2.37
C ASN A 54 -15.24 11.84 3.71
N TYR A 55 -16.22 11.82 4.62
CA TYR A 55 -16.01 11.35 5.98
C TYR A 55 -17.17 10.51 6.49
N PHE A 56 -16.85 9.54 7.34
CA PHE A 56 -17.80 8.69 8.04
C PHE A 56 -17.27 8.37 9.44
N SER A 57 -18.15 8.18 10.41
CA SER A 57 -17.79 7.72 11.75
C SER A 57 -18.89 6.87 12.35
N ASN A 58 -18.51 5.79 13.01
CA ASN A 58 -19.39 4.96 13.83
C ASN A 58 -18.81 4.80 15.25
N GLU A 59 -19.30 3.85 16.03
CA GLU A 59 -18.82 3.61 17.40
C GLU A 59 -17.39 3.08 17.47
N LYS A 60 -16.90 2.44 16.41
CA LYS A 60 -15.61 1.72 16.36
C LYS A 60 -14.48 2.53 15.72
N PHE A 61 -14.77 3.25 14.64
CA PHE A 61 -13.75 3.95 13.86
C PHE A 61 -14.30 5.19 13.13
N GLN A 62 -13.36 5.96 12.60
CA GLN A 62 -13.57 7.06 11.66
C GLN A 62 -12.97 6.65 10.31
N ALA A 63 -13.63 7.02 9.21
CA ALA A 63 -13.14 6.86 7.86
C ALA A 63 -13.05 8.23 7.19
N LEU A 64 -11.92 8.48 6.53
CA LEU A 64 -11.63 9.72 5.83
C LEU A 64 -11.14 9.37 4.44
N ASP A 65 -11.73 9.98 3.43
CA ASP A 65 -11.38 9.79 2.02
C ASP A 65 -10.91 11.12 1.42
N MET A 66 -9.65 11.13 0.96
CA MET A 66 -8.99 12.31 0.41
C MET A 66 -8.65 12.07 -1.07
N LEU A 67 -9.23 12.87 -1.96
CA LEU A 67 -9.01 12.74 -3.39
C LEU A 67 -7.60 13.21 -3.80
N TYR A 68 -7.05 12.55 -4.81
CA TYR A 68 -5.91 13.05 -5.56
C TYR A 68 -6.37 13.90 -6.75
N VAL A 69 -5.43 14.62 -7.36
CA VAL A 69 -5.64 15.34 -8.62
C VAL A 69 -6.21 14.37 -9.67
N GLY A 70 -7.22 14.83 -10.42
CA GLY A 70 -7.97 14.03 -11.39
C GLY A 70 -9.26 13.42 -10.83
N GLY A 71 -9.34 13.18 -9.52
CA GLY A 71 -10.57 12.72 -8.85
C GLY A 71 -10.88 11.23 -9.00
N ASP A 72 -10.12 10.48 -9.80
CA ASP A 72 -10.31 9.04 -10.05
C ASP A 72 -9.59 8.15 -9.02
N LEU A 73 -8.72 8.73 -8.19
CA LEU A 73 -7.97 8.05 -7.14
C LEU A 73 -8.14 8.79 -5.81
N SER A 74 -8.16 8.05 -4.72
CA SER A 74 -8.24 8.61 -3.38
C SER A 74 -7.44 7.83 -2.34
N PHE A 75 -7.14 8.48 -1.22
CA PHE A 75 -6.53 7.88 -0.04
C PHE A 75 -7.59 7.70 1.05
N LEU A 76 -8.08 6.47 1.19
CA LEU A 76 -9.01 6.10 2.25
C LEU A 76 -8.26 5.71 3.52
N THR A 77 -8.45 6.48 4.59
CA THR A 77 -7.90 6.22 5.91
C THR A 77 -8.98 5.68 6.84
N ILE A 78 -8.67 4.61 7.58
CA ILE A 78 -9.49 4.10 8.67
C ILE A 78 -8.76 4.31 10.00
N LEU A 79 -9.36 5.09 10.89
CA LEU A 79 -8.82 5.40 12.21
C LEU A 79 -9.69 4.76 13.30
N PRO A 80 -9.24 3.68 13.95
CA PRO A 80 -9.92 3.12 15.11
C PRO A 80 -10.02 4.13 16.25
N LYS A 81 -11.19 4.20 16.91
CA LYS A 81 -11.36 5.00 18.14
C LYS A 81 -10.64 4.38 19.34
N ASN A 82 -10.39 3.07 19.28
CA ASN A 82 -9.57 2.33 20.22
C ASN A 82 -8.53 1.49 19.46
N THR A 83 -7.26 1.61 19.83
CA THR A 83 -6.16 0.89 19.17
C THR A 83 -6.28 -0.63 19.27
N ARG A 84 -6.99 -1.14 20.29
CA ARG A 84 -7.24 -2.58 20.48
C ARG A 84 -8.16 -3.17 19.42
N ASP A 85 -9.00 -2.34 18.81
CA ASP A 85 -10.02 -2.77 17.84
C ASP A 85 -9.45 -2.88 16.42
N LEU A 86 -8.20 -2.45 16.18
CA LEU A 86 -7.60 -2.41 14.85
C LEU A 86 -7.66 -3.76 14.14
N LYS A 87 -7.33 -4.86 14.83
CA LYS A 87 -7.35 -6.20 14.24
C LYS A 87 -8.76 -6.62 13.80
N GLU A 88 -9.75 -6.45 14.68
CA GLU A 88 -11.16 -6.76 14.39
C GLU A 88 -11.69 -5.93 13.22
N ILE A 89 -11.33 -4.63 13.18
CA ILE A 89 -11.73 -3.72 12.10
C ILE A 89 -11.13 -4.19 10.76
N VAL A 90 -9.84 -4.51 10.72
CA VAL A 90 -9.17 -5.01 9.51
C VAL A 90 -9.81 -6.32 9.03
N GLU A 91 -10.06 -7.27 9.93
CA GLU A 91 -10.72 -8.53 9.59
C GLU A 91 -12.12 -8.32 9.00
N ARG A 92 -12.90 -7.37 9.54
CA ARG A 92 -14.22 -7.01 9.01
C ARG A 92 -14.14 -6.31 7.65
N LEU A 93 -13.16 -5.45 7.45
CA LEU A 93 -12.97 -4.74 6.17
C LEU A 93 -12.53 -5.67 5.03
N ASN A 94 -12.04 -6.87 5.33
CA ASN A 94 -11.78 -7.90 4.32
C ASN A 94 -13.07 -8.43 3.66
N ASP A 95 -14.25 -8.26 4.28
CA ASP A 95 -15.54 -8.55 3.63
C ASP A 95 -15.87 -7.41 2.64
N PRO A 96 -15.92 -7.69 1.32
CA PRO A 96 -16.19 -6.68 0.31
C PRO A 96 -17.54 -5.99 0.48
N ILE A 97 -18.55 -6.71 1.00
CA ILE A 97 -19.89 -6.15 1.25
C ILE A 97 -19.81 -5.13 2.38
N TYR A 98 -19.10 -5.46 3.45
CA TYR A 98 -18.91 -4.54 4.57
C TYR A 98 -18.09 -3.32 4.15
N PHE A 99 -16.97 -3.54 3.46
CA PHE A 99 -16.13 -2.46 2.92
C PHE A 99 -16.93 -1.52 2.01
N GLY A 100 -17.70 -2.07 1.06
CA GLY A 100 -18.56 -1.28 0.18
C GLY A 100 -19.60 -0.44 0.93
N LYS A 101 -20.17 -0.97 2.03
CA LYS A 101 -21.07 -0.19 2.90
C LYS A 101 -20.36 0.97 3.60
N VAL A 102 -19.11 0.78 4.05
CA VAL A 102 -18.32 1.86 4.66
C VAL A 102 -18.05 2.96 3.64
N VAL A 103 -17.61 2.60 2.43
CA VAL A 103 -17.37 3.55 1.34
C VAL A 103 -18.64 4.31 0.98
N ALA A 104 -19.78 3.62 0.82
CA ALA A 104 -21.07 4.24 0.53
C ALA A 104 -21.61 5.14 1.66
N SER A 105 -21.06 5.04 2.87
CA SER A 105 -21.46 5.85 4.02
C SER A 105 -20.67 7.16 4.15
N LEU A 106 -19.61 7.34 3.37
CA LEU A 106 -18.82 8.56 3.34
C LEU A 106 -19.66 9.72 2.79
N LYS A 107 -19.59 10.88 3.44
CA LYS A 107 -20.30 12.09 3.01
C LYS A 107 -19.41 13.33 3.15
N PRO A 108 -19.57 14.33 2.27
CA PRO A 108 -18.89 15.61 2.42
C PRO A 108 -19.16 16.21 3.81
N THR A 109 -18.10 16.39 4.59
CA THR A 109 -18.15 16.90 5.96
C THR A 109 -16.94 17.80 6.18
N GLU A 110 -17.14 18.93 6.86
CA GLU A 110 -16.03 19.76 7.30
C GLU A 110 -15.29 19.06 8.44
N VAL A 111 -14.00 18.75 8.24
CA VAL A 111 -13.18 18.02 9.21
C VAL A 111 -11.81 18.69 9.38
N GLU A 112 -11.26 18.57 10.58
CA GLU A 112 -9.86 18.86 10.86
C GLU A 112 -9.05 17.56 10.80
N ILE A 113 -8.04 17.54 9.93
CA ILE A 113 -7.23 16.36 9.63
C ILE A 113 -5.86 16.56 10.27
N ASN A 114 -5.42 15.56 11.03
CA ASN A 114 -4.05 15.44 11.53
C ASN A 114 -3.49 14.10 11.03
N LEU A 115 -2.63 14.14 10.03
CA LEU A 115 -2.10 12.95 9.35
C LEU A 115 -0.56 12.93 9.46
N PRO A 116 0.05 11.86 9.98
CA PRO A 116 1.50 11.79 10.09
C PRO A 116 2.13 11.68 8.70
N LYS A 117 3.29 12.31 8.52
CA LYS A 117 4.19 11.97 7.41
C LYS A 117 4.78 10.60 7.66
N PHE A 118 4.78 9.74 6.65
CA PHE A 118 5.41 8.44 6.78
C PHE A 118 5.92 7.92 5.43
N GLN A 119 6.85 6.99 5.51
CA GLN A 119 7.31 6.18 4.40
C GLN A 119 7.18 4.71 4.80
N MET A 120 6.73 3.89 3.86
CA MET A 120 6.60 2.45 4.00
C MET A 120 7.21 1.77 2.79
N LYS A 121 8.02 0.74 3.07
CA LYS A 121 8.57 -0.20 2.10
C LYS A 121 8.16 -1.59 2.53
N THR A 122 7.46 -2.30 1.65
CA THR A 122 7.03 -3.67 1.89
C THR A 122 7.66 -4.56 0.83
N ARG A 123 8.17 -5.71 1.25
CA ARG A 123 8.55 -6.81 0.37
C ARG A 123 7.73 -8.02 0.76
N ILE A 124 6.98 -8.54 -0.19
CA ILE A 124 6.10 -9.69 -0.02
C ILE A 124 6.68 -10.84 -0.84
N ASP A 125 6.84 -11.99 -0.18
CA ASP A 125 7.02 -13.26 -0.89
C ASP A 125 5.64 -13.68 -1.41
N LEU A 126 5.41 -13.42 -2.70
CA LEU A 126 4.15 -13.74 -3.35
C LEU A 126 3.99 -15.24 -3.54
N LYS A 127 5.08 -16.00 -3.66
CA LYS A 127 5.00 -17.43 -3.94
C LYS A 127 4.26 -18.16 -2.82
N ASP A 128 4.65 -17.91 -1.57
CA ASP A 128 4.03 -18.55 -0.42
C ASP A 128 2.55 -18.17 -0.27
N LEU A 129 2.22 -16.90 -0.54
CA LEU A 129 0.83 -16.41 -0.51
C LEU A 129 -0.02 -17.03 -1.61
N LEU A 130 0.47 -17.02 -2.85
CA LEU A 130 -0.23 -17.58 -4.00
C LEU A 130 -0.47 -19.08 -3.84
N ILE A 131 0.52 -19.83 -3.33
CA ILE A 131 0.36 -21.25 -3.01
C ILE A 131 -0.73 -21.45 -1.95
N LYS A 132 -0.72 -20.65 -0.89
CA LYS A 132 -1.73 -20.70 0.18
C LYS A 132 -3.13 -20.38 -0.34
N ASP A 133 -3.24 -19.51 -1.33
CA ASP A 133 -4.50 -19.12 -1.98
C ASP A 133 -4.88 -20.04 -3.16
N GLY A 134 -4.17 -21.17 -3.33
CA GLY A 134 -4.51 -22.24 -4.28
C GLY A 134 -3.88 -22.13 -5.66
N VAL A 135 -3.09 -21.09 -5.92
CA VAL A 135 -2.29 -20.94 -7.14
C VAL A 135 -0.99 -21.73 -6.99
N THR A 136 -1.01 -23.00 -7.37
CA THR A 136 0.14 -23.92 -7.20
C THR A 136 0.78 -24.35 -8.50
N ALA A 137 -0.02 -24.49 -9.58
CA ALA A 137 0.42 -25.05 -10.86
C ALA A 137 1.68 -24.37 -11.41
N VAL A 138 1.71 -23.04 -11.45
CA VAL A 138 2.82 -22.24 -12.00
C VAL A 138 4.15 -22.41 -11.27
N PHE A 139 4.13 -22.92 -10.03
CA PHE A 139 5.31 -23.18 -9.21
C PHE A 139 5.81 -24.63 -9.33
N HIS A 140 5.08 -25.50 -10.04
CA HIS A 140 5.45 -26.89 -10.24
C HIS A 140 6.23 -27.07 -11.54
N PRO A 141 7.36 -27.82 -11.54
CA PRO A 141 8.21 -28.00 -12.72
C PRO A 141 7.52 -28.53 -13.98
N ASN A 142 6.43 -29.28 -13.82
CA ASN A 142 5.81 -30.03 -14.91
C ASN A 142 4.38 -29.57 -15.20
N MET A 143 4.01 -28.35 -14.81
CA MET A 143 2.64 -27.86 -14.95
C MET A 143 2.57 -26.35 -15.16
N GLY A 144 1.67 -25.91 -16.02
CA GLY A 144 1.06 -24.59 -15.95
C GLY A 144 1.78 -23.47 -16.70
N LEU A 145 2.90 -23.74 -17.37
CA LEU A 145 3.66 -22.76 -18.17
C LEU A 145 4.14 -23.32 -19.53
N GLU A 146 3.51 -24.38 -20.03
CA GLU A 146 3.89 -25.07 -21.26
C GLU A 146 3.79 -24.17 -22.51
N GLY A 147 2.99 -23.09 -22.43
CA GLY A 147 2.84 -22.11 -23.50
C GLY A 147 3.86 -20.96 -23.50
N ILE A 148 4.76 -20.88 -22.51
CA ILE A 148 5.74 -19.78 -22.42
C ILE A 148 6.98 -20.04 -23.28
N LEU A 149 7.41 -21.30 -23.42
CA LEU A 149 8.55 -21.68 -24.26
C LEU A 149 8.14 -22.73 -25.28
N GLU A 150 8.47 -22.50 -26.55
CA GLU A 150 8.07 -23.39 -27.64
C GLU A 150 8.86 -24.72 -27.68
N ASN A 151 10.09 -24.78 -27.13
CA ASN A 151 10.97 -25.95 -27.32
C ASN A 151 12.12 -26.08 -26.28
N ARG A 152 11.84 -25.98 -24.97
CA ARG A 152 12.84 -26.27 -23.92
C ARG A 152 12.22 -26.99 -22.73
N GLY A 153 13.07 -27.62 -21.91
CA GLY A 153 12.69 -28.42 -20.73
C GLY A 153 11.83 -27.68 -19.70
N PRO A 154 11.49 -28.33 -18.56
CA PRO A 154 10.48 -27.85 -17.62
C PRO A 154 10.71 -26.40 -17.17
N VAL A 155 9.67 -25.56 -17.30
CA VAL A 155 9.64 -24.16 -16.86
C VAL A 155 8.65 -24.03 -15.72
N PHE A 156 9.06 -23.36 -14.66
CA PHE A 156 8.25 -23.08 -13.49
C PHE A 156 8.75 -21.81 -12.81
N VAL A 157 7.84 -21.10 -12.15
CA VAL A 157 8.19 -19.97 -11.30
C VAL A 157 8.96 -20.49 -10.09
N SER A 158 10.25 -20.19 -10.04
CA SER A 158 11.14 -20.52 -8.93
C SER A 158 10.87 -19.63 -7.72
N ASP A 159 10.60 -18.35 -7.97
CA ASP A 159 10.37 -17.32 -6.94
C ASP A 159 9.38 -16.27 -7.46
N ALA A 160 8.55 -15.70 -6.57
CA ALA A 160 7.62 -14.64 -6.89
C ALA A 160 7.67 -13.57 -5.78
N ILE A 161 8.01 -12.34 -6.14
CA ILE A 161 8.25 -11.26 -5.17
C ILE A 161 7.46 -10.02 -5.61
N GLN A 162 6.83 -9.36 -4.65
CA GLN A 162 6.25 -8.03 -4.84
C GLN A 162 6.90 -7.04 -3.88
N VAL A 163 7.30 -5.88 -4.40
CA VAL A 163 7.83 -4.78 -3.60
C VAL A 163 6.92 -3.57 -3.76
N ALA A 164 6.48 -2.98 -2.65
CA ALA A 164 5.67 -1.77 -2.66
C ALA A 164 6.36 -0.68 -1.86
N TYR A 165 6.34 0.54 -2.41
CA TYR A 165 6.83 1.75 -1.75
C TYR A 165 5.69 2.76 -1.65
N ILE A 166 5.60 3.46 -0.52
CA ILE A 166 4.64 4.54 -0.32
C ILE A 166 5.31 5.60 0.57
N ILE A 167 5.29 6.86 0.17
CA ILE A 167 5.64 8.04 0.95
C ILE A 167 4.41 8.93 0.95
N VAL A 168 4.02 9.40 2.12
CA VAL A 168 2.92 10.35 2.32
C VAL A 168 3.50 11.64 2.87
N ASP A 169 3.34 12.73 2.12
CA ASP A 169 3.78 14.07 2.52
C ASP A 169 2.72 15.15 2.23
N GLU A 170 3.08 16.42 2.41
CA GLU A 170 2.14 17.53 2.29
C GLU A 170 1.64 17.79 0.87
N ILE A 171 2.43 17.43 -0.15
CA ILE A 171 2.14 17.73 -1.56
C ILE A 171 1.53 16.50 -2.24
N HIS A 172 2.10 15.34 -1.97
CA HIS A 172 1.79 14.12 -2.68
C HIS A 172 1.87 12.88 -1.79
N THR A 173 1.18 11.85 -2.23
CA THR A 173 1.58 10.48 -1.93
C THR A 173 2.47 10.02 -3.07
N GLU A 174 3.75 9.87 -2.81
CA GLU A 174 4.73 9.39 -3.79
C GLU A 174 5.33 8.10 -3.28
N ALA A 175 5.41 7.07 -4.08
CA ALA A 175 6.08 5.83 -3.74
C ALA A 175 7.61 5.95 -3.83
N GLY A 176 8.19 7.09 -3.51
CA GLY A 176 9.64 7.30 -3.46
C GLY A 176 10.35 7.22 -4.80
N ALA A 177 10.44 8.34 -5.51
CA ALA A 177 11.44 8.50 -6.54
C ALA A 177 12.82 8.86 -5.95
N SER A 178 13.80 8.14 -6.49
CA SER A 178 15.09 8.70 -6.95
C SER A 178 16.36 8.55 -6.10
N THR A 179 16.35 7.94 -4.91
CA THR A 179 17.66 7.60 -4.28
C THR A 179 17.80 6.16 -3.79
N ASP A 180 16.68 5.47 -3.49
CA ASP A 180 16.74 4.09 -2.97
C ASP A 180 16.41 2.99 -4.00
N VAL A 181 15.96 3.34 -5.21
CA VAL A 181 15.73 2.35 -6.29
C VAL A 181 17.04 1.67 -6.69
N GLN A 182 18.19 2.36 -6.58
CA GLN A 182 19.52 1.75 -6.77
C GLN A 182 19.82 0.64 -5.74
N SER A 183 19.24 0.69 -4.54
CA SER A 183 19.46 -0.35 -3.51
C SER A 183 18.69 -1.65 -3.77
N LEU A 184 17.78 -1.69 -4.76
CA LEU A 184 16.99 -2.87 -5.11
C LEU A 184 17.61 -3.74 -6.19
N GLY A 185 18.73 -3.33 -6.79
CA GLY A 185 19.37 -4.11 -7.87
C GLY A 185 18.50 -4.28 -9.12
N LEU A 186 17.47 -3.44 -9.28
CA LEU A 186 16.71 -3.32 -10.52
C LEU A 186 17.32 -2.17 -11.30
N GLU A 187 18.36 -2.47 -12.07
CA GLU A 187 18.85 -1.54 -13.09
C GLU A 187 17.76 -1.36 -14.13
N ALA A 188 17.30 -0.11 -14.29
CA ALA A 188 16.61 0.27 -15.50
C ALA A 188 17.58 0.06 -16.67
N VAL A 189 17.19 -0.77 -17.63
CA VAL A 189 17.90 -0.88 -18.91
C VAL A 189 17.88 0.52 -19.54
N PRO A 190 19.04 1.13 -19.85
CA PRO A 190 19.05 2.45 -20.45
C PRO A 190 18.44 2.38 -21.84
N ASP A 191 17.50 3.29 -22.11
CA ASP A 191 16.96 3.52 -23.44
C ASP A 191 18.09 3.96 -24.38
N ASN A 192 18.33 3.18 -25.44
CA ASN A 192 19.14 3.56 -26.59
C ASN A 192 18.26 4.26 -27.64
#